data_AF-Q8KK75-F1
#
_entry.id   AF-Q8KK75-F1
#
_cell.length_a   1.000
_cell.length_b   1.000
_cell.length_c   1.000
_cell.angle_alpha   90.00
_cell.angle_beta   90.00
_cell.angle_gamma   90.00
#
_symmetry.space_group_name_H-M   'P 1'
#
loop_
_entity.id
_entity.type
_entity.pdbx_description
1 polymer ?
#
loop_
_entity_poly.entity_id
_entity_poly.type
_entity_poly.pdbx_seq_one_letter_code
_entity_poly.pdbx_strand_id
1 'polypeptide(L)'
;MKLPIATLIIIMLSLGFATAKAAPLPNEAIGEIAGSHGAVLTSIAECRAYIESPSSRGQEVALKMQQALHKALGTEESTDERAQAMTEKMRENIEQFTGQLKTQFDEIGAGPDFRREKCEQLIAGSIARAEQVDIKYGVK
;
A
#
# COMPACT_ATOMS: atom_id res chain seq x y z
N MET A 1 -28.99 -36.06 54.39
CA MET A 1 -29.19 -36.12 52.92
C MET A 1 -29.53 -34.70 52.46
N LYS A 2 -28.55 -33.98 51.91
CA LYS A 2 -28.22 -33.83 50.47
C LYS A 2 -28.77 -32.51 49.94
N LEU A 3 -27.85 -31.53 49.87
CA LEU A 3 -27.90 -30.38 48.97
C LEU A 3 -27.88 -30.85 47.50
N PRO A 4 -28.36 -30.03 46.53
CA PRO A 4 -27.48 -29.02 45.92
C PRO A 4 -28.20 -27.68 45.66
N ILE A 5 -27.71 -26.55 46.18
CA ILE A 5 -26.78 -25.62 45.48
C ILE A 5 -26.36 -26.12 44.10
N ALA A 6 -27.13 -25.82 43.05
CA ALA A 6 -26.66 -25.70 41.67
C ALA A 6 -27.83 -25.47 40.70
N THR A 7 -28.57 -24.36 40.79
CA THR A 7 -29.49 -23.98 39.69
C THR A 7 -29.84 -22.49 39.69
N LEU A 8 -28.83 -21.62 39.69
CA LEU A 8 -28.98 -20.40 38.91
C LEU A 8 -27.86 -20.38 37.89
N ILE A 9 -28.29 -20.83 36.71
CA ILE A 9 -27.59 -20.91 35.45
C ILE A 9 -26.80 -19.62 35.24
N ILE A 10 -25.49 -19.81 35.15
CA ILE A 10 -24.52 -18.96 34.47
C ILE A 10 -25.17 -18.54 33.14
N ILE A 11 -25.76 -17.35 33.09
CA ILE A 11 -26.10 -16.71 31.82
C ILE A 11 -24.76 -16.34 31.23
N MET A 12 -24.29 -17.24 30.37
CA MET A 12 -23.11 -17.13 29.57
C MET A 12 -23.01 -15.70 29.01
N LEU A 13 -21.88 -15.07 29.32
CA LEU A 13 -21.25 -14.05 28.50
C LEU A 13 -20.95 -14.63 27.10
N SER A 14 -22.00 -14.83 26.31
CA SER A 14 -21.91 -15.22 24.91
C SER A 14 -22.66 -14.20 24.05
N LEU A 15 -22.43 -12.91 24.31
CA LEU A 15 -22.48 -11.94 23.23
C LEU A 15 -21.24 -12.24 22.39
N GLY A 16 -21.44 -13.12 21.41
CA GLY A 16 -20.47 -13.34 20.36
C GLY A 16 -20.01 -11.98 19.86
N PHE A 17 -18.70 -11.76 19.90
CA PHE A 17 -18.08 -10.74 19.08
C PHE A 17 -18.36 -11.15 17.63
N ALA A 18 -19.50 -10.72 17.09
CA ALA A 18 -19.59 -10.53 15.67
C ALA A 18 -18.44 -9.57 15.35
N THR A 19 -17.38 -10.07 14.72
CA THR A 19 -16.31 -9.22 14.22
C THR A 19 -16.99 -8.26 13.26
N ALA A 20 -17.19 -7.02 13.72
CA ALA A 20 -17.80 -6.00 12.90
C ALA A 20 -16.82 -5.76 11.77
N LYS A 21 -17.20 -6.23 10.56
CA LYS A 21 -16.44 -5.96 9.33
C LYS A 21 -16.12 -4.47 9.31
N ALA A 22 -14.84 -4.13 9.27
CA ALA A 22 -14.43 -2.73 9.23
C ALA A 22 -15.14 -2.03 8.07
N ALA A 23 -15.79 -0.91 8.33
CA ALA A 23 -16.39 -0.13 7.26
C ALA A 23 -15.28 0.36 6.31
N PRO A 24 -15.52 0.42 4.98
CA PRO A 24 -14.59 1.03 4.06
C PRO A 24 -14.26 2.46 4.48
N LEU A 25 -13.01 2.87 4.26
CA LEU A 25 -12.60 4.26 4.39
C LEU A 25 -13.28 5.14 3.31
N PRO A 26 -13.37 6.45 3.54
CA PRO A 26 -13.84 7.39 2.52
C PRO A 26 -13.01 7.31 1.23
N ASN A 27 -13.64 7.62 0.09
CA ASN A 27 -12.98 7.58 -1.21
C ASN A 27 -11.74 8.49 -1.29
N GLU A 28 -11.73 9.63 -0.59
CA GLU A 28 -10.53 10.49 -0.56
C GLU A 28 -9.33 9.78 0.10
N ALA A 29 -9.57 9.03 1.18
CA ALA A 29 -8.54 8.27 1.87
C ALA A 29 -8.01 7.12 1.00
N ILE A 30 -8.91 6.39 0.34
CA ILE A 30 -8.55 5.33 -0.63
C ILE A 30 -7.71 5.93 -1.78
N GLY A 31 -8.12 7.10 -2.28
CA GLY A 31 -7.38 7.82 -3.32
C GLY A 31 -5.98 8.26 -2.87
N GLU A 32 -5.83 8.72 -1.63
CA GLU A 32 -4.53 9.12 -1.07
C GLU A 32 -3.61 7.91 -0.86
N ILE A 33 -4.14 6.77 -0.41
CA ILE A 33 -3.40 5.50 -0.31
C ILE A 33 -2.93 5.07 -1.70
N ALA A 34 -3.85 4.98 -2.67
CA ALA A 34 -3.51 4.58 -4.03
C ALA A 34 -2.49 5.54 -4.67
N GLY A 35 -2.67 6.85 -4.50
CA GLY A 35 -1.79 7.87 -5.06
C GLY A 35 -0.39 7.86 -4.46
N SER A 36 -0.27 7.66 -3.14
CA SER A 36 1.04 7.63 -2.47
C SER A 36 1.88 6.41 -2.83
N HIS A 37 1.29 5.21 -2.87
CA HIS A 37 1.96 4.00 -3.37
C HIS A 37 2.20 4.09 -4.89
N GLY A 38 1.27 4.65 -5.65
CA GLY A 38 1.46 4.95 -7.07
C GLY A 38 2.68 5.83 -7.33
N ALA A 39 2.92 6.86 -6.51
CA ALA A 39 4.11 7.70 -6.61
C ALA A 39 5.42 6.93 -6.37
N VAL A 40 5.41 5.90 -5.51
CA VAL A 40 6.56 5.00 -5.33
C VAL A 40 6.81 4.20 -6.61
N LEU A 41 5.77 3.58 -7.17
CA LEU A 41 5.86 2.83 -8.42
C LEU A 41 6.34 3.71 -9.59
N THR A 42 5.84 4.94 -9.70
CA THR A 42 6.31 5.92 -10.69
C THR A 42 7.78 6.26 -10.49
N SER A 43 8.21 6.48 -9.24
CA SER A 43 9.60 6.77 -8.92
C SER A 43 10.52 5.62 -9.36
N ILE A 44 10.11 4.37 -9.12
CA ILE A 44 10.84 3.18 -9.56
C ILE A 44 10.89 3.10 -11.10
N ALA A 45 9.77 3.37 -11.77
CA ALA A 45 9.69 3.31 -13.23
C ALA A 45 10.57 4.37 -13.92
N GLU A 46 10.57 5.60 -13.42
CA GLU A 46 11.47 6.68 -13.88
C GLU A 46 12.96 6.33 -13.64
N CYS A 47 13.24 5.64 -12.55
CA CYS A 47 14.60 5.32 -12.12
C CYS A 47 15.12 3.96 -12.57
N ARG A 48 14.36 3.19 -13.37
CA ARG A 48 14.68 1.79 -13.73
C ARG A 48 16.08 1.57 -14.30
N ALA A 49 16.63 2.57 -14.99
CA ALA A 49 17.96 2.49 -15.60
C ALA A 49 19.12 2.76 -14.63
N TYR A 50 18.82 3.21 -13.40
CA TYR A 50 19.81 3.76 -12.45
C TYR A 50 19.80 3.06 -11.09
N ILE A 51 18.87 2.12 -10.86
CA ILE A 51 18.69 1.44 -9.57
C ILE A 51 18.85 -0.06 -9.72
N GLU A 52 19.16 -0.71 -8.60
CA GLU A 52 19.23 -2.17 -8.55
C GLU A 52 17.83 -2.79 -8.47
N SER A 53 17.66 -3.88 -9.21
CA SER A 53 16.49 -4.77 -9.16
C SER A 53 15.13 -4.06 -9.25
N PRO A 54 14.91 -3.12 -10.21
CA PRO A 54 13.71 -2.29 -10.29
C PRO A 54 12.42 -3.11 -10.35
N SER A 55 12.41 -4.22 -11.08
CA SER A 55 11.24 -5.10 -11.21
C SER A 55 10.81 -5.70 -9.87
N SER A 56 11.77 -6.20 -9.08
CA SER A 56 11.49 -6.80 -7.77
C SER A 56 10.96 -5.76 -6.78
N ARG A 57 11.58 -4.57 -6.74
CA ARG A 57 11.15 -3.46 -5.89
C ARG A 57 9.75 -2.99 -6.27
N GLY A 58 9.47 -2.85 -7.57
CA GLY A 58 8.15 -2.49 -8.06
C GLY A 58 7.09 -3.53 -7.68
N GLN A 59 7.43 -4.81 -7.72
CA GLN A 59 6.52 -5.89 -7.34
C GLN A 59 6.22 -5.89 -5.83
N GLU A 60 7.23 -5.65 -4.99
CA GLU A 60 7.04 -5.50 -3.54
C GLU A 60 6.12 -4.32 -3.20
N VAL A 61 6.34 -3.17 -3.84
CA VAL A 61 5.50 -1.97 -3.63
C VAL A 61 4.07 -2.21 -4.10
N ALA A 62 3.88 -2.89 -5.23
CA ALA A 62 2.54 -3.24 -5.71
C ALA A 62 1.80 -4.15 -4.72
N LEU A 63 2.49 -5.12 -4.11
CA LEU A 63 1.90 -5.97 -3.08
C LEU A 63 1.52 -5.16 -1.82
N LYS A 64 2.36 -4.23 -1.39
CA LYS A 64 2.06 -3.32 -0.26
C LYS A 64 0.85 -2.43 -0.56
N MET A 65 0.78 -1.87 -1.77
CA MET A 65 -0.37 -1.09 -2.23
C MET A 65 -1.65 -1.92 -2.18
N GLN A 66 -1.63 -3.14 -2.72
CA GLN A 66 -2.79 -4.03 -2.72
C GLN A 66 -3.24 -4.35 -1.29
N GLN A 67 -2.31 -4.64 -0.37
CA GLN A 67 -2.61 -4.90 1.04
C GLN A 67 -3.23 -3.68 1.74
N ALA A 68 -2.67 -2.49 1.51
CA ALA A 68 -3.20 -1.25 2.07
C ALA A 68 -4.63 -0.96 1.55
N LEU A 69 -4.87 -1.19 0.25
CA LEU A 69 -6.19 -1.04 -0.36
C LEU A 69 -7.20 -2.07 0.16
N HIS A 70 -6.82 -3.32 0.38
CA HIS A 70 -7.70 -4.31 1.02
C HIS A 70 -8.16 -3.85 2.41
N LYS A 71 -7.23 -3.36 3.24
CA LYS A 71 -7.57 -2.82 4.56
C LYS A 71 -8.49 -1.60 4.44
N ALA A 72 -8.18 -0.68 3.52
CA ALA A 72 -8.96 0.53 3.28
C ALA A 72 -10.38 0.24 2.77
N LEU A 73 -10.57 -0.83 2.00
CA LEU A 73 -11.87 -1.26 1.48
C LEU A 73 -12.70 -2.03 2.52
N GLY A 74 -12.18 -2.26 3.73
CA GLY A 74 -12.90 -2.96 4.78
C GLY A 74 -13.07 -4.45 4.51
N THR A 75 -12.15 -5.06 3.77
CA THR A 75 -12.24 -6.46 3.36
C THR A 75 -11.33 -7.33 4.24
N GLU A 76 -11.92 -8.21 5.06
CA GLU A 76 -11.15 -9.18 5.86
C GLU A 76 -10.62 -10.35 5.01
N GLU A 77 -11.23 -10.62 3.86
CA GLU A 77 -10.75 -11.65 2.93
C GLU A 77 -9.98 -11.01 1.77
N SER A 78 -8.80 -11.58 1.47
CA SER A 78 -7.94 -11.24 0.34
C SER A 78 -8.54 -11.58 -1.04
N THR A 79 -9.85 -11.88 -1.09
CA THR A 79 -10.62 -12.29 -2.28
C THR A 79 -11.35 -11.12 -2.94
N ASP A 80 -11.34 -9.92 -2.34
CA ASP A 80 -11.89 -8.72 -2.98
C ASP A 80 -10.99 -8.25 -4.13
N GLU A 81 -11.40 -8.57 -5.36
CA GLU A 81 -10.67 -8.28 -6.59
C GLU A 81 -10.47 -6.77 -6.83
N ARG A 82 -11.18 -5.88 -6.13
CA ARG A 82 -11.06 -4.42 -6.36
C ARG A 82 -9.67 -3.89 -6.02
N ALA A 83 -9.08 -4.33 -4.91
CA ALA A 83 -7.74 -3.91 -4.51
C ALA A 83 -6.69 -4.35 -5.55
N GLN A 84 -6.84 -5.57 -6.06
CA GLN A 84 -6.01 -6.09 -7.14
C GLN A 84 -6.21 -5.29 -8.43
N ALA A 85 -7.45 -5.09 -8.88
CA ALA A 85 -7.77 -4.34 -10.09
C ALA A 85 -7.25 -2.90 -10.05
N MET A 86 -7.37 -2.22 -8.90
CA MET A 86 -6.81 -0.88 -8.71
C MET A 86 -5.28 -0.86 -8.80
N THR A 87 -4.62 -1.87 -8.24
CA THR A 87 -3.15 -2.00 -8.26
C THR A 87 -2.66 -2.32 -9.68
N GLU A 88 -3.31 -3.24 -10.38
CA GLU A 88 -3.02 -3.55 -11.79
C GLU A 88 -3.23 -2.33 -12.66
N LYS A 89 -4.35 -1.61 -12.49
CA LYS A 89 -4.62 -0.39 -13.26
C LYS A 89 -3.57 0.69 -13.04
N MET A 90 -3.09 0.84 -11.81
CA MET A 90 -2.00 1.76 -11.49
C MET A 90 -0.71 1.38 -12.23
N ARG A 91 -0.35 0.09 -12.25
CA ARG A 91 0.84 -0.39 -12.94
C ARG A 91 0.78 -0.13 -14.45
N GLU A 92 -0.36 -0.43 -15.08
CA GLU A 92 -0.59 -0.15 -16.51
C GLU A 92 -0.39 1.34 -16.82
N ASN A 93 -0.95 2.22 -16.00
CA ASN A 93 -0.87 3.66 -16.22
C ASN A 93 0.58 4.16 -16.10
N ILE A 94 1.37 3.62 -15.17
CA ILE A 94 2.74 4.09 -14.91
C ILE A 94 3.69 3.80 -16.07
N GLU A 95 3.52 2.67 -16.76
CA GLU A 95 4.36 2.33 -17.92
C GLU A 95 4.26 3.38 -19.05
N GLN A 96 3.16 4.14 -19.09
CA GLN A 96 2.93 5.16 -20.12
C GLN A 96 3.67 6.48 -19.85
N PHE A 97 4.13 6.73 -18.62
CA PHE A 97 4.66 8.04 -18.21
C PHE A 97 6.17 8.07 -17.96
N THR A 98 6.92 7.04 -18.38
CA THR A 98 8.36 6.97 -18.09
C THR A 98 9.21 7.83 -19.02
N GLY A 99 10.23 8.51 -18.48
CA GLY A 99 11.37 9.05 -19.24
C GLY A 99 11.65 10.54 -19.01
N GLN A 100 10.79 11.25 -18.28
CA GLN A 100 11.01 12.66 -17.98
C GLN A 100 12.28 12.87 -17.14
N LEU A 101 12.54 12.00 -16.16
CA LEU A 101 13.70 12.13 -15.29
C LEU A 101 15.02 11.87 -16.03
N LYS A 102 15.00 10.97 -17.01
CA LYS A 102 16.16 10.72 -17.87
C LYS A 102 16.55 12.00 -18.62
N THR A 103 15.58 12.68 -19.23
CA THR A 103 15.80 13.94 -19.96
C THR A 103 16.40 14.99 -19.03
N GLN A 104 15.85 15.16 -17.83
CA GLN A 104 16.37 16.11 -16.84
C GLN A 104 17.81 15.81 -16.43
N PHE A 105 18.17 14.53 -16.26
CA PHE A 105 19.55 14.15 -15.98
C PHE A 105 20.50 14.40 -17.15
N ASP A 106 20.04 14.20 -18.38
CA ASP A 106 20.83 14.46 -19.58
C ASP A 106 21.07 15.96 -19.77
N GLU A 107 20.05 16.81 -19.54
CA GLU A 107 20.14 18.27 -19.64
C GLU A 107 21.20 18.87 -18.72
N ILE A 108 21.35 18.33 -17.51
CA ILE A 108 22.36 18.82 -16.54
C ILE A 108 23.70 18.08 -16.64
N GLY A 109 23.86 17.16 -17.60
CA GLY A 109 25.07 16.36 -17.74
C GLY A 109 25.36 15.49 -16.51
N ALA A 110 24.34 15.01 -15.81
CA ALA A 110 24.51 14.25 -14.58
C ALA A 110 25.30 12.95 -14.83
N GLY A 111 26.36 12.74 -14.04
CA GLY A 111 27.13 11.50 -14.05
C GLY A 111 26.33 10.31 -13.46
N PRO A 112 26.71 9.06 -13.78
CA PRO A 112 25.98 7.86 -13.36
C PRO A 112 25.74 7.75 -11.85
N ASP A 113 26.74 8.10 -11.03
CA ASP A 113 26.64 8.01 -9.57
C ASP A 113 25.62 8.99 -9.00
N PHE A 114 25.59 10.21 -9.54
CA PHE A 114 24.60 11.23 -9.17
C PHE A 114 23.18 10.78 -9.54
N ARG A 115 23.00 10.23 -10.74
CA ARG A 115 21.69 9.72 -11.18
C ARG A 115 21.18 8.62 -10.25
N ARG A 116 22.03 7.66 -9.91
CA ARG A 116 21.73 6.58 -8.97
C ARG A 116 21.36 7.13 -7.59
N GLU A 117 22.19 8.00 -7.02
CA GLU A 117 21.94 8.59 -5.69
C GLU A 117 20.60 9.34 -5.65
N LYS A 118 20.31 10.16 -6.66
CA LYS A 118 19.05 10.91 -6.72
C LYS A 118 17.85 10.00 -6.90
N CYS A 119 18.00 8.93 -7.67
CA CYS A 119 16.96 7.92 -7.81
C CYS A 119 16.67 7.19 -6.49
N GLU A 120 17.70 6.79 -5.75
CA GLU A 120 17.50 6.17 -4.44
C GLU A 120 16.86 7.15 -3.44
N GLN A 121 17.26 8.42 -3.44
CA GLN A 121 16.64 9.47 -2.62
C GLN A 121 15.16 9.69 -2.99
N LEU A 122 14.84 9.74 -4.28
CA LEU A 122 13.47 9.91 -4.77
C LEU A 122 12.58 8.75 -4.32
N ILE A 123 13.04 7.51 -4.52
CA ILE A 123 12.30 6.30 -4.14
C ILE A 123 12.13 6.23 -2.63
N ALA A 124 13.21 6.42 -1.85
CA ALA A 124 13.14 6.41 -0.39
C ALA A 124 12.17 7.48 0.15
N GLY A 125 12.21 8.69 -0.41
CA GLY A 125 11.29 9.77 -0.05
C GLY A 125 9.83 9.43 -0.40
N SER A 126 9.57 8.79 -1.54
CA SER A 126 8.23 8.33 -1.90
C SER A 126 7.74 7.22 -0.98
N ILE A 127 8.60 6.26 -0.61
CA ILE A 127 8.26 5.19 0.34
C ILE A 127 7.89 5.79 1.69
N ALA A 128 8.69 6.73 2.22
CA ALA A 128 8.41 7.37 3.50
C ALA A 128 7.05 8.09 3.50
N ARG A 129 6.67 8.73 2.39
CA ARG A 129 5.35 9.36 2.25
C ARG A 129 4.21 8.34 2.20
N ALA A 130 4.37 7.25 1.45
CA ALA A 130 3.38 6.17 1.41
C ALA A 130 3.18 5.56 2.81
N GLU A 131 4.26 5.31 3.54
CA GLU A 131 4.16 4.82 4.92
C GLU A 131 3.47 5.80 5.87
N GLN A 132 3.68 7.11 5.71
CA GLN A 132 2.98 8.13 6.51
C GLN A 132 1.47 8.12 6.23
N VAL A 133 1.09 7.95 4.96
CA VAL A 133 -0.33 7.81 4.57
C VAL A 133 -0.91 6.52 5.15
N ASP A 134 -0.18 5.40 5.08
CA ASP A 134 -0.62 4.13 5.64
C ASP A 134 -0.84 4.22 7.16
N ILE A 135 0.05 4.91 7.88
CA ILE A 135 -0.09 5.16 9.32
C ILE A 135 -1.30 6.06 9.60
N LYS A 136 -1.45 7.16 8.85
CA LYS A 136 -2.55 8.12 9.00
C LYS A 136 -3.92 7.44 8.91
N TYR A 137 -4.05 6.45 8.03
CA TYR A 137 -5.31 5.73 7.80
C TYR A 137 -5.41 4.37 8.49
N GLY A 138 -4.40 3.96 9.27
CA GLY A 138 -4.42 2.69 9.99
C GLY A 138 -4.34 1.46 9.08
N VAL A 139 -3.71 1.58 7.90
CA VAL A 139 -3.57 0.50 6.91
C VAL A 139 -2.14 -0.04 6.80
N LYS A 140 -1.21 0.44 7.64
CA LYS A 140 0.15 -0.13 7.74
C LYS A 140 0.13 -1.59 8.18
#